data_AF-A0A375H8E5-F1
#
_entry.id   AF-A0A375H8E5-F1
#
_cell.length_a   1.000
_cell.length_b   1.000
_cell.length_c   1.000
_cell.angle_alpha   90.00
_cell.angle_beta   90.00
_cell.angle_gamma   90.00
#
_symmetry.space_group_name_H-M   'P 1'
#
loop_
_entity.id
_entity.type
_entity.pdbx_description
1 polymer ?
#
loop_
_entity_poly.entity_id
_entity_poly.type
_entity_poly.pdbx_seq_one_letter_code
_entity_poly.pdbx_strand_id
1 'polypeptide(L)' 'MDAKTFLAKFGTEEATRVALAAGTNYQYFSQIAYGHRRPSVGLADRLVTASGGRLSFESLMRAKRHKRDASDAEDHPKAA' A
#
# COMPACT_ATOMS: atom_id res chain seq x y z
N MET A 1 0.48 3.59 12.69
CA MET A 1 0.91 2.25 12.21
C MET A 1 1.15 2.31 10.70
N ASP A 2 1.83 1.31 10.11
CA ASP A 2 1.97 1.21 8.65
C ASP A 2 0.73 0.60 7.97
N ALA A 3 0.67 0.68 6.64
CA ALA A 3 -0.48 0.20 5.87
C ALA A 3 -0.65 -1.32 5.91
N LYS A 4 0.43 -2.09 6.05
CA LYS A 4 0.39 -3.56 6.15
C LYS A 4 -0.23 -4.00 7.47
N THR A 5 0.22 -3.40 8.56
CA THR A 5 -0.30 -3.61 9.91
C THR A 5 -1.75 -3.18 10.00
N PHE A 6 -2.11 -2.06 9.36
CA PHE A 6 -3.50 -1.60 9.30
C PHE A 6 -4.40 -2.65 8.61
N LEU A 7 -3.96 -3.16 7.45
CA LEU A 7 -4.70 -4.19 6.72
C LEU A 7 -4.83 -5.49 7.52
N ALA A 8 -3.76 -5.94 8.18
CA ALA A 8 -3.79 -7.14 9.00
C ALA A 8 -4.68 -7.00 10.25
N LYS A 9 -4.77 -5.80 10.83
CA LYS A 9 -5.53 -5.54 12.06
C LYS A 9 -7.01 -5.31 11.84
N PHE A 10 -7.38 -4.54 10.81
CA PHE A 10 -8.76 -4.14 10.56
C PHE A 10 -9.41 -4.83 9.36
N GLY A 11 -8.62 -5.56 8.57
CA GLY A 11 -9.10 -6.29 7.41
C GLY A 11 -9.35 -5.42 6.18
N THR A 12 -9.77 -6.09 5.13
CA THR A 12 -9.97 -5.53 3.78
C THR A 12 -11.08 -4.50 3.72
N GLU A 13 -12.17 -4.69 4.46
CA GLU A 13 -13.33 -3.79 4.43
C GLU A 13 -12.98 -2.40 4.95
N GLU A 14 -12.33 -2.33 6.12
CA GLU A 14 -11.90 -1.06 6.71
C GLU A 14 -10.82 -0.37 5.86
N ALA A 15 -9.88 -1.15 5.32
CA ALA A 15 -8.87 -0.63 4.40
C ALA A 15 -9.51 -0.03 3.14
N THR A 16 -10.54 -0.69 2.60
CA THR A 16 -11.31 -0.19 1.45
C THR A 16 -12.03 1.11 1.79
N ARG A 17 -12.68 1.18 2.97
CA ARG A 17 -13.37 2.38 3.44
C ARG A 17 -12.42 3.58 3.56
N VAL A 18 -11.27 3.39 4.19
CA VAL A 18 -10.23 4.43 4.33
C VAL A 18 -9.67 4.85 2.98
N ALA A 19 -9.41 3.90 2.09
CA ALA A 19 -8.90 4.17 0.75
C ALA A 19 -9.89 5.02 -0.07
N LEU A 20 -11.17 4.66 -0.06
CA LEU A 20 -12.22 5.40 -0.75
C LEU A 20 -12.38 6.81 -0.16
N ALA A 21 -12.39 6.94 1.17
CA ALA A 21 -12.48 8.23 1.84
C ALA A 21 -11.27 9.15 1.53
N ALA A 22 -10.08 8.59 1.30
CA ALA A 22 -8.91 9.34 0.86
C ALA A 22 -8.91 9.69 -0.64
N GLY A 23 -9.89 9.20 -1.40
CA GLY A 23 -10.01 9.41 -2.85
C GLY A 23 -9.13 8.47 -3.68
N THR A 24 -8.89 7.25 -3.20
CA THR A 24 -8.21 6.18 -3.93
C THR A 24 -9.02 4.87 -3.85
N ASN A 25 -8.41 3.71 -4.10
CA ASN A 25 -9.07 2.41 -4.04
C ASN A 25 -8.24 1.39 -3.24
N TYR A 26 -8.89 0.27 -2.89
CA TYR A 26 -8.25 -0.80 -2.14
C TYR A 26 -7.01 -1.38 -2.83
N GLN A 27 -7.04 -1.54 -4.15
CA GLN A 27 -5.91 -2.10 -4.91
C GLN A 27 -4.66 -1.21 -4.81
N TYR A 28 -4.84 0.11 -4.86
CA TYR A 28 -3.74 1.05 -4.69
C TYR A 28 -3.25 1.05 -3.23
N PHE A 29 -4.19 1.01 -2.27
CA PHE A 29 -3.85 0.88 -0.86
C PHE A 29 -3.05 -0.40 -0.55
N SER A 30 -3.44 -1.53 -1.13
CA SER A 30 -2.72 -2.80 -0.94
C SER A 30 -1.32 -2.74 -1.58
N GLN A 31 -1.15 -2.11 -2.74
CA GLN A 31 0.15 -1.86 -3.32
C GLN A 31 1.07 -1.01 -2.43
N ILE A 32 0.50 -0.06 -1.68
CA ILE A 32 1.24 0.71 -0.66
C ILE A 32 1.60 -0.20 0.52
N ALA A 33 0.64 -0.98 1.02
CA ALA A 33 0.83 -1.90 2.14
C ALA A 33 1.94 -2.93 1.89
N TYR A 34 2.01 -3.47 0.67
CA TYR A 34 3.06 -4.42 0.27
C TYR A 34 4.34 -3.75 -0.26
N GLY A 35 4.43 -2.41 -0.22
CA GLY A 35 5.64 -1.67 -0.60
C GLY A 35 5.93 -1.64 -2.11
N HIS A 36 4.94 -1.98 -2.94
CA HIS A 36 5.05 -1.88 -4.41
C HIS A 36 4.94 -0.43 -4.90
N ARG A 37 4.23 0.41 -4.17
CA ARG A 37 4.02 1.83 -4.49
C ARG A 37 4.30 2.70 -3.27
N ARG A 38 4.76 3.92 -3.53
CA ARG A 38 4.79 4.99 -2.54
C ARG A 38 3.69 5.99 -2.87
N PRO A 39 2.78 6.32 -1.92
CA PRO A 39 1.79 7.36 -2.15
C PRO A 39 2.47 8.73 -2.31
N SER A 40 1.77 9.67 -2.93
CA SER A 40 2.14 11.08 -2.87
C SER A 40 1.91 11.64 -1.46
N VAL A 41 2.59 12.73 -1.11
CA VAL A 41 2.41 13.40 0.20
C VAL A 41 0.94 13.73 0.47
N GLY A 42 0.26 14.32 -0.50
CA GLY A 42 -1.16 14.66 -0.37
C GLY A 42 -2.10 13.45 -0.29
N LEU A 43 -1.72 12.28 -0.82
CA LEU A 43 -2.49 11.05 -0.62
C LEU A 43 -2.21 10.44 0.75
N ALA A 44 -0.96 10.45 1.20
CA ALA A 44 -0.59 9.97 2.53
C ALA A 44 -1.31 10.75 3.63
N ASP A 45 -1.35 12.07 3.53
CA ASP A 45 -2.07 12.94 4.46
C ASP A 45 -3.58 12.63 4.50
N ARG A 46 -4.20 12.46 3.32
CA ARG A 46 -5.61 12.05 3.21
C ARG A 46 -5.88 10.68 3.81
N LEU A 47 -4.97 9.71 3.64
CA LEU A 47 -5.09 8.38 4.25
C LEU A 47 -4.97 8.44 5.77
N VAL A 48 -4.05 9.25 6.31
CA VAL A 48 -3.93 9.45 7.76
C VAL A 48 -5.23 10.05 8.31
N THR A 49 -5.73 11.12 7.68
CA THR A 49 -6.97 11.78 8.07
C THR A 49 -8.18 10.85 7.97
N ALA A 50 -8.35 10.14 6.86
CA ALA A 50 -9.44 9.18 6.63
C ALA A 50 -9.40 8.00 7.62
N SER A 51 -8.20 7.60 8.07
CA SER A 51 -8.04 6.57 9.09
C SER A 51 -8.23 7.08 10.52
N GLY A 52 -8.48 8.37 10.72
CA GLY A 52 -8.57 9.00 12.05
C GLY A 52 -7.25 8.97 12.81
N GLY A 53 -6.11 9.13 12.12
CA GLY A 53 -4.77 9.11 12.72
C GLY A 53 -4.22 7.71 13.02
N ARG A 54 -4.92 6.63 12.62
CA ARG A 54 -4.45 5.25 12.81
C ARG A 54 -3.23 4.95 11.93
N LEU A 55 -3.26 5.39 10.68
CA LEU A 55 -2.12 5.33 9.77
C LEU A 55 -1.08 6.40 10.15
N SER A 56 0.20 6.07 10.00
CA SER A 56 1.29 7.03 10.18
C SER A 56 1.77 7.53 8.84
N PHE A 57 1.79 8.86 8.68
CA PHE A 57 2.32 9.54 7.50
C PHE A 57 3.77 9.12 7.23
N GLU A 58 4.60 9.11 8.27
CA GLU A 58 6.00 8.72 8.18
C GLU A 58 6.15 7.28 7.69
N SER A 59 5.33 6.36 8.21
CA SER A 59 5.36 4.96 7.77
C SER A 59 4.93 4.79 6.30
N LEU A 60 3.93 5.54 5.84
CA LEU A 60 3.48 5.54 4.44
C LEU A 60 4.58 6.08 3.49
N MET A 61 5.33 7.09 3.94
CA MET A 61 6.41 7.69 3.15
C MET A 61 7.73 6.91 3.21
N ARG A 62 7.97 6.15 4.29
CA ARG A 62 9.14 5.29 4.46
C ARG A 62 8.98 3.88 3.90
N ALA A 63 7.81 3.52 3.34
CA ALA A 63 7.60 2.23 2.68
C ALA A 63 8.70 2.01 1.64
N LYS A 64 9.73 1.23 2.01
CA LYS A 64 10.88 0.94 1.18
C LYS A 64 10.33 0.33 -0.10
N ARG A 65 10.72 0.88 -1.25
CA ARG A 65 10.69 0.12 -2.50
C ARG A 65 11.41 -1.18 -2.18
N HIS A 66 10.68 -2.30 -2.09
CA HIS A 66 11.33 -3.58 -2.28
C HIS A 66 11.93 -3.49 -3.68
N LYS A 67 13.25 -3.31 -3.73
CA LYS A 67 14.01 -3.56 -4.95
C LYS A 67 13.56 -4.97 -5.34
N ARG A 68 12.87 -5.12 -6.48
CA ARG A 68 12.78 -6.44 -7.09
C ARG A 68 14.25 -6.83 -7.27
N ASP A 69 14.75 -7.74 -6.45
CA ASP A 69 15.97 -8.43 -6.80
C ASP A 69 15.68 -9.07 -8.16
N ALA A 70 16.53 -8.76 -9.13
CA ALA A 70 16.37 -9.12 -10.52
C ALA A 70 16.73 -10.60 -10.73
N SER A 71 16.06 -11.50 -10.02
CA SER A 71 16.32 -12.94 -10.03
C SER A 71 15.10 -13.81 -10.39
N ASP A 72 13.94 -13.23 -10.70
CA ASP A 72 12.77 -13.96 -11.28
C ASP A 72 12.66 -13.71 -12.80
N ALA A 73 13.77 -13.87 -13.51
CA ALA A 73 13.82 -13.83 -14.97
C ALA A 73 14.35 -15.15 -15.52
N GLU A 74 13.86 -16.29 -15.02
CA GLU A 74 14.06 -17.57 -15.71
C GLU A 74 12.74 -18.36 -15.77
N ASP A 75 12.53 -18.90 -16.97
CA ASP A 75 11.59 -19.94 -17.36
C ASP A 75 10.11 -19.59 -17.57
N HIS A 76 9.81 -19.09 -18.77
CA HIS A 76 8.65 -19.58 -19.51
C HIS A 76 9.16 -20.16 -20.84
N PRO A 77 9.18 -21.48 -21.04
CA PRO A 77 9.45 -22.03 -22.37
C PRO A 77 8.29 -21.65 -23.28
N LYS A 78 8.60 -20.89 -24.32
CA LYS A 78 7.71 -20.57 -25.43
C LYS A 78 7.48 -21.88 -26.20
N ALA A 79 6.34 -22.53 -25.99
CA ALA A 79 5.93 -23.67 -26.81
C ALA A 79 5.71 -23.21 -28.26
N ALA A 80 6.35 -23.92 -29.17
CA ALA A 80 6.35 -23.72 -30.62
C ALA A 80 5.04 -24.19 -31.27
#